data_AF-A0A6J8B2M8-F1
#
_entry.id   AF-A0A6J8B2M8-F1
#
_cell.length_a   1.000
_cell.length_b   1.000
_cell.length_c   1.000
_cell.angle_alpha   90.00
_cell.angle_beta   90.00
_cell.angle_gamma   90.00
#
_symmetry.space_group_name_H-M   'P 1'
#
loop_
_entity.id
_entity.type
_entity.pdbx_description
1 polymer ?
#
loop_
_entity_poly.entity_id
_entity_poly.type
_entity_poly.pdbx_seq_one_letter_code
_entity_poly.pdbx_strand_id
1 'polypeptide(L)'
;MESISLEQENYVRMSLLLTGISPRPVRKCFDKEFALARLDVSLKKEYDKLRDMKRERRINQSQWNLLFRRRPDVPDSKAFDVTLMITLLRNLTSMIPPLYGFDSLPNATETTQSADLARIKHYRNYLVHTDNGKLEDTFFNTAWTDITGVSDIYFPLADVKSPSEHHLALKYKKR
;
A
#
# COMPACT_ATOMS: atom_id res chain seq x y z
N MET A 1 -3.71 -33.72 1.32
CA MET A 1 -3.35 -32.32 1.60
C MET A 1 -4.44 -31.76 2.48
N GLU A 2 -4.09 -31.28 3.68
CA GLU A 2 -5.04 -30.49 4.49
C GLU A 2 -5.41 -29.22 3.71
N SER A 3 -6.70 -28.91 3.66
CA SER A 3 -7.17 -27.63 3.14
C SER A 3 -6.80 -26.53 4.12
N ILE A 4 -6.26 -25.41 3.63
CA ILE A 4 -6.00 -24.22 4.44
C ILE A 4 -7.32 -23.67 5.02
N SER A 5 -7.28 -23.09 6.22
CA SER A 5 -8.47 -22.50 6.85
C SER A 5 -8.91 -21.22 6.13
N LEU A 6 -10.17 -20.81 6.33
CA LEU A 6 -10.68 -19.54 5.80
C LEU A 6 -9.78 -18.34 6.19
N GLU A 7 -9.31 -18.30 7.43
CA GLU A 7 -8.43 -17.24 7.90
C GLU A 7 -7.07 -17.23 7.19
N GLN A 8 -6.54 -18.41 6.84
CA GLN A 8 -5.31 -18.52 6.05
C GLN A 8 -5.55 -18.08 4.60
N GLU A 9 -6.69 -18.44 4.00
CA GLU A 9 -7.10 -17.92 2.69
C GLU A 9 -7.20 -16.39 2.69
N ASN A 10 -7.86 -15.82 3.71
CA ASN A 10 -8.04 -14.39 3.86
C ASN A 10 -6.68 -13.67 3.99
N TYR A 11 -5.75 -14.22 4.76
CA TYR A 11 -4.39 -13.69 4.86
C TYR A 11 -3.69 -13.68 3.49
N VAL A 12 -3.73 -14.79 2.75
CA VAL A 12 -3.10 -14.89 1.41
C VAL A 12 -3.73 -13.88 0.45
N ARG A 13 -5.06 -13.77 0.42
CA ARG A 13 -5.78 -12.81 -0.44
C ARG A 13 -5.40 -11.37 -0.10
N MET A 14 -5.40 -11.01 1.18
CA MET A 14 -5.04 -9.66 1.61
C MET A 14 -3.57 -9.34 1.29
N SER A 15 -2.67 -10.31 1.48
CA SER A 15 -1.27 -10.17 1.08
C SER A 15 -1.14 -9.93 -0.42
N LEU A 16 -1.82 -10.71 -1.27
CA LEU A 16 -1.79 -10.53 -2.72
C LEU A 16 -2.34 -9.16 -3.14
N LEU A 17 -3.42 -8.70 -2.51
CA LEU A 17 -3.97 -7.37 -2.74
C LEU A 17 -2.92 -6.30 -2.45
N LEU A 18 -2.34 -6.32 -1.24
CA LEU A 18 -1.42 -5.28 -0.76
C LEU A 18 -0.02 -5.31 -1.38
N THR A 19 0.51 -6.49 -1.72
CA THR A 19 1.88 -6.63 -2.24
C THR A 19 1.93 -6.86 -3.74
N GLY A 20 0.91 -7.48 -4.33
CA GLY A 20 0.86 -7.78 -5.76
C GLY A 20 0.09 -6.74 -6.58
N ILE A 21 -1.00 -6.20 -6.03
CA ILE A 21 -1.93 -5.34 -6.79
C ILE A 21 -1.73 -3.86 -6.45
N SER A 22 -1.72 -3.49 -5.16
CA SER A 22 -1.51 -2.11 -4.66
C SER A 22 -0.29 -1.37 -5.17
N PRO A 23 0.87 -1.99 -5.46
CA PRO A 23 2.01 -1.26 -5.99
C PRO A 23 1.73 -0.54 -7.31
N ARG A 24 0.86 -1.09 -8.18
CA ARG A 24 0.60 -0.52 -9.50
C ARG A 24 -0.03 0.87 -9.40
N PRO A 25 -1.16 1.06 -8.71
CA PRO A 25 -1.77 2.37 -8.65
C PRO A 25 -1.08 3.33 -7.68
N VAL A 26 -0.44 2.85 -6.60
CA VAL A 26 0.44 3.69 -5.77
C VAL A 26 1.58 4.26 -6.62
N ARG A 27 2.17 3.46 -7.52
CA ARG A 27 3.18 3.93 -8.45
C ARG A 27 2.65 4.96 -9.44
N LYS A 28 1.44 4.77 -9.98
CA LYS A 28 0.79 5.77 -10.84
C LYS A 28 0.63 7.12 -10.13
N CYS A 29 0.22 7.09 -8.86
CA CYS A 29 0.18 8.27 -7.99
C CYS A 29 1.59 8.88 -7.81
N PHE A 30 2.58 8.05 -7.47
CA PHE A 30 3.96 8.47 -7.28
C PHE A 30 4.53 9.17 -8.52
N ASP A 31 4.38 8.55 -9.68
CA ASP A 31 4.92 9.04 -10.94
C ASP A 31 4.28 10.37 -11.38
N LYS A 32 3.00 10.59 -11.02
CA LYS A 32 2.29 11.86 -11.24
C LYS A 32 2.89 13.00 -10.39
N GLU A 33 3.18 12.73 -9.12
CA GLU A 33 3.72 13.73 -8.19
C GLU A 33 5.19 14.05 -8.46
N PHE A 34 6.01 13.04 -8.77
CA PHE A 34 7.46 13.20 -8.92
C PHE A 34 7.93 13.45 -10.37
N ALA A 35 7.02 13.40 -11.35
CA ALA A 35 7.29 13.53 -12.79
C ALA A 35 8.55 12.76 -13.23
N LEU A 36 8.39 11.47 -13.58
CA LEU A 36 9.42 10.47 -13.89
C LEU A 36 10.75 10.98 -14.49
N ALA A 37 10.72 11.95 -15.41
CA ALA A 37 11.91 12.51 -16.04
C ALA A 37 12.86 13.29 -15.08
N ARG A 38 12.45 13.56 -13.84
CA ARG A 38 13.21 14.37 -12.88
C ARG A 38 13.27 13.75 -11.48
N LEU A 39 12.99 12.46 -11.34
CA LEU A 39 13.03 11.80 -10.03
C LEU A 39 14.40 11.96 -9.36
N ASP A 40 15.49 11.82 -10.12
CA ASP A 40 16.85 12.01 -9.60
C ASP A 40 17.09 13.47 -9.15
N VAL A 41 16.59 14.46 -9.90
CA VAL A 41 16.67 15.89 -9.54
C VAL A 41 15.87 16.17 -8.27
N SER A 42 14.66 15.64 -8.16
CA SER A 42 13.80 15.79 -6.98
C SER A 42 14.43 15.14 -5.74
N LEU A 43 14.99 13.94 -5.87
CA LEU A 43 15.70 13.24 -4.78
C LEU A 43 16.98 13.97 -4.37
N LYS A 44 17.75 14.52 -5.33
CA LYS A 44 18.94 15.33 -5.04
C LYS A 44 18.58 16.64 -4.34
N LYS A 45 17.49 17.29 -4.74
CA LYS A 45 17.01 18.52 -4.08
C LYS A 45 16.65 18.28 -2.62
N GLU A 46 16.02 17.14 -2.33
CA GLU A 46 15.58 16.77 -0.98
C GLU A 46 16.60 15.89 -0.23
N TYR A 47 17.88 15.91 -0.63
CA TYR A 47 18.90 14.99 -0.11
C TYR A 47 19.06 15.06 1.41
N ASP A 48 19.12 16.26 2.00
CA ASP A 48 19.29 16.42 3.44
C ASP A 48 18.10 15.86 4.22
N LYS A 49 16.88 16.10 3.73
CA LYS A 49 15.66 15.52 4.29
C LYS A 49 15.65 14.00 4.21
N LEU A 50 16.06 13.43 3.08
CA LEU A 50 16.22 11.99 2.91
C LEU A 50 17.27 11.42 3.87
N ARG A 51 18.40 12.12 4.04
CA ARG A 51 19.48 11.72 4.96
C ARG A 51 18.99 11.71 6.41
N ASP A 52 18.18 12.69 6.81
CA ASP A 52 17.54 12.73 8.12
C ASP A 52 16.56 11.56 8.30
N MET A 53 15.71 11.29 7.31
CA MET A 53 14.81 10.14 7.30
C MET A 53 15.54 8.80 7.42
N LYS A 54 16.74 8.69 6.82
CA LYS A 54 17.62 7.52 6.98
C LYS A 54 18.13 7.39 8.42
N ARG A 55 18.57 8.50 9.03
CA ARG A 55 19.03 8.53 10.43
C ARG A 55 17.91 8.14 11.39
N GLU A 56 16.68 8.57 11.11
CA GLU A 56 15.46 8.24 11.85
C GLU A 56 14.93 6.82 11.57
N ARG A 57 15.62 6.02 10.75
CA ARG A 57 15.24 4.64 10.37
C ARG A 57 13.90 4.53 9.64
N ARG A 58 13.42 5.64 9.05
CA ARG A 58 12.23 5.65 8.18
C ARG A 58 12.54 5.13 6.78
N ILE A 59 13.81 5.23 6.36
CA ILE A 59 14.37 4.62 5.16
C ILE A 59 15.51 3.70 5.58
N ASN A 60 15.42 2.41 5.25
CA ASN A 60 16.49 1.46 5.55
C ASN A 60 17.61 1.50 4.48
N GLN A 61 18.73 0.80 4.72
CA GLN A 61 19.87 0.83 3.81
C GLN A 61 19.57 0.27 2.42
N SER A 62 18.69 -0.74 2.31
CA SER A 62 18.28 -1.30 1.01
C SER A 62 17.51 -0.27 0.20
N GLN A 63 16.51 0.38 0.83
CA GLN A 63 15.74 1.47 0.22
C GLN A 63 16.62 2.66 -0.14
N TRP A 64 17.59 3.03 0.72
CA TRP A 64 18.55 4.08 0.43
C TRP A 64 19.36 3.81 -0.84
N ASN A 65 19.79 2.57 -1.04
CA ASN A 65 20.53 2.16 -2.23
C ASN A 65 19.67 2.22 -3.50
N LEU A 66 18.34 2.12 -3.39
CA LEU A 66 17.42 2.32 -4.51
C LEU A 66 17.30 3.80 -4.91
N LEU A 67 17.36 4.71 -3.93
CA LEU A 67 17.29 6.16 -4.15
C LEU A 67 18.60 6.73 -4.70
N PHE A 68 19.72 6.30 -4.12
CA PHE A 68 21.06 6.77 -4.44
C PHE A 68 21.95 5.57 -4.80
N ARG A 69 21.78 5.07 -6.02
CA ARG A 69 22.60 3.97 -6.54
C ARG A 69 24.07 4.41 -6.64
N ARG A 70 24.99 3.49 -6.35
CA ARG A 70 26.43 3.70 -6.51
C ARG A 70 26.89 3.72 -7.98
N ARG A 71 25.99 3.37 -8.91
CA ARG A 71 26.21 3.30 -10.37
C ARG A 71 25.39 4.40 -11.07
N PRO A 72 25.75 4.80 -12.30
CA PRO A 72 25.08 5.88 -13.03
C PRO A 72 23.61 5.61 -13.43
N ASP A 73 22.99 4.55 -12.91
CA ASP A 73 21.60 4.24 -13.19
C ASP A 73 20.70 5.25 -12.48
N VAL A 74 19.83 5.89 -13.27
CA VAL A 74 18.77 6.76 -12.76
C VAL A 74 17.82 5.94 -11.88
N PRO A 75 17.42 6.43 -10.70
CA PRO A 75 16.42 5.76 -9.88
C PRO A 75 15.12 5.55 -10.67
N ASP A 76 14.56 4.34 -10.58
CA ASP A 76 13.32 3.95 -11.26
C ASP A 76 12.28 3.56 -10.20
N SER A 77 11.11 4.21 -10.23
CA SER A 77 9.99 3.94 -9.32
C SER A 77 9.47 2.50 -9.45
N LYS A 78 9.76 1.79 -10.55
CA LYS A 78 9.47 0.35 -10.70
C LYS A 78 10.22 -0.51 -9.70
N ALA A 79 11.39 -0.08 -9.24
CA ALA A 79 12.17 -0.80 -8.24
C ALA A 79 11.71 -0.52 -6.79
N PHE A 80 10.80 0.44 -6.58
CA PHE A 80 10.36 0.84 -5.25
C PHE A 80 9.21 -0.03 -4.77
N ASP A 81 9.31 -0.45 -3.50
CA ASP A 81 8.20 -1.08 -2.78
C ASP A 81 7.14 -0.03 -2.37
N VAL A 82 5.92 -0.49 -2.06
CA VAL A 82 4.78 0.37 -1.68
C VAL A 82 5.10 1.29 -0.50
N THR A 83 5.81 0.80 0.52
CA THR A 83 6.14 1.58 1.71
C THR A 83 7.16 2.65 1.38
N LEU A 84 8.15 2.35 0.53
CA LEU A 84 9.08 3.38 0.07
C LEU A 84 8.34 4.47 -0.72
N MET A 85 7.46 4.11 -1.65
CA MET A 85 6.68 5.09 -2.43
C MET A 85 5.81 5.98 -1.54
N ILE A 86 5.05 5.39 -0.60
CA ILE A 86 4.20 6.14 0.35
C ILE A 86 5.06 7.03 1.26
N THR A 87 6.20 6.52 1.72
CA THR A 87 7.13 7.28 2.57
C THR A 87 7.68 8.50 1.85
N LEU A 88 8.05 8.38 0.58
CA LEU A 88 8.52 9.52 -0.20
C LEU A 88 7.39 10.52 -0.47
N LEU A 89 6.21 10.05 -0.87
CA LEU A 89 5.03 10.91 -1.10
C LEU A 89 4.72 11.78 0.12
N ARG A 90 4.50 11.17 1.29
CA ARG A 90 4.08 11.92 2.49
C ARG A 90 5.14 12.89 3.04
N ASN A 91 6.40 12.75 2.65
CA ASN A 91 7.48 13.58 3.17
C ASN A 91 8.01 14.59 2.16
N LEU A 92 8.03 14.28 0.87
CA LEU A 92 8.69 15.12 -0.13
C LEU A 92 7.70 15.89 -1.00
N THR A 93 6.40 15.61 -0.91
CA THR A 93 5.36 16.35 -1.62
C THR A 93 4.49 17.16 -0.66
N SER A 94 3.68 18.06 -1.21
CA SER A 94 2.74 18.90 -0.46
C SER A 94 1.41 18.20 -0.14
N MET A 95 1.42 16.87 -0.04
CA MET A 95 0.22 16.09 0.20
C MET A 95 -0.34 16.38 1.60
N ILE A 96 -1.62 16.78 1.65
CA ILE A 96 -2.31 17.06 2.92
C ILE A 96 -2.52 15.73 3.66
N PRO A 97 -2.04 15.59 4.90
CA PRO A 97 -2.24 14.36 5.66
C PRO A 97 -3.73 14.12 5.97
N PRO A 98 -4.14 12.85 6.17
CA PRO A 98 -5.43 12.55 6.77
C PRO A 98 -5.59 13.21 8.14
N LEU A 99 -6.82 13.26 8.67
CA LEU A 99 -7.15 13.94 9.92
C LEU A 99 -6.23 13.54 11.10
N TYR A 100 -5.88 12.26 11.18
CA TYR A 100 -5.00 11.70 12.23
C TYR A 100 -3.60 11.33 11.73
N GLY A 101 -3.20 11.83 10.56
CA GLY A 101 -1.93 11.55 9.92
C GLY A 101 -1.83 10.20 9.22
N PHE A 102 -0.70 9.96 8.56
CA PHE A 102 -0.43 8.75 7.76
C PHE A 102 -0.10 7.49 8.58
N ASP A 103 0.03 7.62 9.90
CA ASP A 103 0.37 6.51 10.80
C ASP A 103 -0.86 5.94 11.52
N SER A 104 -2.02 6.59 11.37
CA SER A 104 -3.33 6.16 11.86
C SER A 104 -4.19 5.64 10.72
N LEU A 105 -5.13 4.74 11.01
CA LEU A 105 -6.16 4.34 10.04
C LEU A 105 -7.11 5.54 9.82
N PRO A 106 -7.27 6.03 8.58
CA PRO A 106 -8.19 7.14 8.30
C PRO A 106 -9.65 6.73 8.48
N ASN A 107 -10.52 7.71 8.70
CA ASN A 107 -11.96 7.48 8.78
C ASN A 107 -12.51 7.02 7.43
N ALA A 108 -13.56 6.20 7.42
CA ALA A 108 -14.20 5.73 6.18
C ALA A 108 -14.72 6.87 5.29
N THR A 109 -15.01 8.04 5.87
CA THR A 109 -15.48 9.23 5.14
C THR A 109 -14.36 10.02 4.45
N GLU A 110 -13.09 9.77 4.78
CA GLU A 110 -11.96 10.45 4.15
C GLU A 110 -11.63 9.82 2.79
N THR A 111 -12.14 10.37 1.70
CA THR A 111 -11.96 9.85 0.34
C THR A 111 -10.77 10.45 -0.41
N THR A 112 -9.85 11.11 0.31
CA THR A 112 -8.68 11.73 -0.31
C THR A 112 -7.62 10.69 -0.69
N GLN A 113 -6.86 10.98 -1.73
CA GLN A 113 -5.70 10.17 -2.13
C GLN A 113 -4.70 9.95 -0.98
N SER A 114 -4.54 10.91 -0.07
CA SER A 114 -3.69 10.75 1.12
C SER A 114 -4.25 9.76 2.13
N ALA A 115 -5.57 9.75 2.33
CA ALA A 115 -6.26 8.75 3.16
C ALA A 115 -6.13 7.36 2.55
N ASP A 116 -6.26 7.24 1.23
CA ASP A 116 -6.11 5.97 0.54
C ASP A 116 -4.70 5.36 0.68
N LEU A 117 -3.66 6.17 0.54
CA LEU A 117 -2.29 5.73 0.80
C LEU A 117 -2.06 5.34 2.27
N ALA A 118 -2.68 6.06 3.21
CA ALA A 118 -2.60 5.74 4.62
C ALA A 118 -3.30 4.40 4.95
N ARG A 119 -4.46 4.09 4.34
CA ARG A 119 -5.12 2.78 4.47
C ARG A 119 -4.22 1.63 3.99
N ILE A 120 -3.64 1.76 2.80
CA ILE A 120 -2.71 0.76 2.24
C ILE A 120 -1.54 0.51 3.19
N LYS A 121 -0.93 1.59 3.68
CA LYS A 121 0.18 1.51 4.63
C LYS A 121 -0.24 0.83 5.94
N HIS A 122 -1.40 1.22 6.49
CA HIS A 122 -1.91 0.66 7.74
C HIS A 122 -2.11 -0.85 7.63
N TYR A 123 -2.85 -1.32 6.64
CA TYR A 123 -3.13 -2.75 6.48
C TYR A 123 -1.88 -3.56 6.11
N ARG A 124 -0.94 -2.98 5.34
CA ARG A 124 0.34 -3.66 5.09
C ARG A 124 1.18 -3.81 6.35
N ASN A 125 1.23 -2.78 7.20
CA ASN A 125 1.92 -2.86 8.49
C ASN A 125 1.26 -3.92 9.39
N TYR A 126 -0.07 -3.97 9.43
CA TYR A 126 -0.79 -5.00 10.17
C TYR A 126 -0.42 -6.42 9.71
N LEU A 127 -0.42 -6.68 8.39
CA LEU A 127 -0.05 -7.99 7.86
C LEU A 127 1.39 -8.40 8.17
N VAL A 128 2.32 -7.46 8.13
CA VAL A 128 3.74 -7.72 8.45
C VAL A 128 3.93 -8.13 9.91
N HIS A 129 3.07 -7.66 10.82
CA HIS A 129 3.08 -8.02 12.23
C HIS A 129 2.15 -9.20 12.59
N THR A 130 1.50 -9.80 11.59
CA THR A 130 0.64 -10.97 11.78
C THR A 130 1.45 -12.25 11.54
N ASP A 131 2.00 -12.82 12.61
CA ASP A 131 2.98 -13.92 12.52
C ASP A 131 2.35 -15.31 12.28
N ASN A 132 1.06 -15.48 12.54
CA ASN A 132 0.37 -16.77 12.41
C ASN A 132 -0.18 -17.05 10.99
N GLY A 133 -0.03 -16.09 10.06
CA GLY A 133 -0.53 -16.20 8.70
C GLY A 133 -2.06 -16.37 8.61
N LYS A 134 -2.80 -15.87 9.61
CA LYS A 134 -4.26 -15.98 9.70
C LYS A 134 -4.87 -14.60 9.86
N LEU A 135 -5.96 -14.36 9.13
CA LEU A 135 -6.71 -13.11 9.19
C LEU A 135 -8.17 -13.41 9.48
N GLU A 136 -8.66 -12.88 10.60
CA GLU A 136 -10.06 -13.03 11.02
C GLU A 136 -11.01 -12.47 9.95
N ASP A 137 -12.15 -13.11 9.75
CA ASP A 137 -13.03 -12.85 8.62
C ASP A 137 -13.67 -11.46 8.65
N THR A 138 -14.10 -10.97 9.82
CA THR A 138 -14.65 -9.61 9.94
C THR A 138 -13.59 -8.55 9.64
N PHE A 139 -12.37 -8.71 10.17
CA PHE A 139 -11.27 -7.79 9.86
C PHE A 139 -10.90 -7.83 8.38
N PHE A 140 -10.81 -9.03 7.78
CA PHE A 140 -10.56 -9.17 6.35
C PHE A 140 -11.61 -8.45 5.51
N ASN A 141 -12.90 -8.63 5.81
CA ASN A 141 -13.98 -7.98 5.05
C ASN A 141 -13.92 -6.44 5.17
N THR A 142 -13.63 -5.90 6.35
CA THR A 142 -13.42 -4.46 6.55
C THR A 142 -12.21 -3.96 5.76
N ALA A 143 -11.06 -4.60 5.93
CA ALA A 143 -9.81 -4.20 5.27
C ALA A 143 -9.90 -4.32 3.75
N TRP A 144 -10.55 -5.37 3.26
CA TRP A 144 -10.80 -5.58 1.84
C TRP A 144 -11.63 -4.43 1.27
N THR A 145 -12.77 -4.13 1.91
CA THR A 145 -13.67 -3.06 1.48
C THR A 145 -12.99 -1.70 1.49
N ASP A 146 -12.22 -1.40 2.54
CA ASP A 146 -11.45 -0.16 2.65
C ASP A 146 -10.43 -0.01 1.53
N ILE A 147 -9.75 -1.10 1.14
CA ILE A 147 -8.73 -1.05 0.09
C ILE A 147 -9.34 -1.06 -1.32
N THR A 148 -10.39 -1.85 -1.56
CA THR A 148 -11.03 -1.91 -2.88
C THR A 148 -11.95 -0.72 -3.14
N GLY A 149 -12.50 -0.12 -2.08
CA GLY A 149 -13.34 1.08 -2.13
C GLY A 149 -12.57 2.38 -2.32
N VAL A 150 -11.24 2.34 -2.26
CA VAL A 150 -10.34 3.44 -2.64
C VAL A 150 -10.57 3.79 -4.12
N SER A 151 -11.35 4.84 -4.34
CA SER A 151 -11.94 5.18 -5.64
C SER A 151 -10.92 5.71 -6.67
N ASP A 152 -9.82 6.30 -6.22
CA ASP A 152 -8.88 6.99 -7.14
C ASP A 152 -7.65 6.15 -7.49
N ILE A 153 -7.31 5.17 -6.66
CA ILE A 153 -6.12 4.32 -6.83
C ILE A 153 -6.53 3.00 -7.54
N TYR A 154 -7.62 2.34 -7.17
CA TYR A 154 -7.92 0.96 -7.66
C TYR A 154 -9.02 0.84 -8.72
N PHE A 155 -9.23 1.85 -9.56
CA PHE A 155 -10.37 1.91 -10.50
C PHE A 155 -10.40 0.85 -11.65
N PRO A 156 -9.85 -0.37 -11.51
CA PRO A 156 -10.50 -1.52 -12.13
C PRO A 156 -10.70 -2.72 -11.19
N LEU A 157 -10.83 -2.54 -9.87
CA LEU A 157 -11.16 -3.62 -8.93
C LEU A 157 -12.63 -3.66 -8.48
N ALA A 158 -13.50 -2.82 -9.04
CA ALA A 158 -14.94 -2.85 -8.74
C ALA A 158 -15.60 -4.21 -9.01
N ASP A 159 -14.96 -5.08 -9.80
CA ASP A 159 -15.43 -6.45 -10.08
C ASP A 159 -14.85 -7.52 -9.14
N VAL A 160 -13.93 -7.17 -8.23
CA VAL A 160 -13.40 -8.14 -7.25
C VAL A 160 -14.32 -8.22 -6.04
N LYS A 161 -15.37 -9.04 -6.18
CA LYS A 161 -16.35 -9.30 -5.14
C LYS A 161 -15.69 -9.77 -3.84
N SER A 162 -16.14 -9.24 -2.71
CA SER A 162 -15.76 -9.77 -1.40
C SER A 162 -16.39 -11.17 -1.21
N PRO A 163 -15.72 -12.11 -0.52
CA PRO A 163 -16.15 -13.51 -0.41
C PRO A 163 -17.43 -13.77 0.38
N SER A 164 -17.95 -12.80 1.15
CA SER A 164 -19.24 -12.96 1.84
C SER A 164 -20.37 -13.26 0.84
N GLU A 165 -20.32 -12.65 -0.35
CA GLU A 165 -21.26 -12.92 -1.43
C GLU A 165 -21.06 -14.30 -2.08
N HIS A 166 -19.82 -14.79 -2.15
CA HIS A 166 -19.52 -16.06 -2.82
C HIS A 166 -19.88 -17.28 -1.97
N HIS A 167 -19.68 -17.21 -0.65
CA HIS A 167 -20.06 -18.28 0.29
C HIS A 167 -21.59 -18.39 0.44
N LEU A 168 -22.32 -17.25 0.38
CA LEU A 168 -23.78 -17.24 0.31
C LEU A 168 -24.29 -17.83 -1.02
N ALA A 169 -23.70 -17.45 -2.15
CA ALA A 169 -24.11 -17.97 -3.47
C ALA A 169 -23.98 -19.50 -3.60
N LEU A 170 -23.02 -20.12 -2.93
CA LEU A 170 -22.87 -21.59 -2.89
C LEU A 170 -23.85 -22.26 -1.91
N LYS A 171 -24.28 -21.56 -0.85
CA LYS A 171 -25.32 -22.06 0.07
C LYS A 171 -26.72 -22.05 -0.54
N TYR A 172 -27.03 -21.11 -1.43
CA TYR A 172 -28.35 -20.99 -2.07
C TYR A 172 -28.51 -21.73 -3.40
N LYS A 173 -27.43 -22.24 -4.00
CA LYS A 173 -27.49 -23.09 -5.22
C LYS A 173 -27.72 -24.59 -4.96
N LYS A 174 -27.94 -24.99 -3.69
CA LYS A 174 -28.20 -26.37 -3.26
C LYS A 174 -29.65 -26.62 -2.80
N ARG A 175 -30.62 -25.89 -3.35
CA ARG A 175 -32.05 -26.22 -3.22
C ARG A 175 -32.66 -26.46 -4.58
#